data_AF-A0A6G4V7N8-F1
#
_entry.id   AF-A0A6G4V7N8-F1
#
_cell.length_a   1.000
_cell.length_b   1.000
_cell.length_c   1.000
_cell.angle_alpha   90.00
_cell.angle_beta   90.00
_cell.angle_gamma   90.00
#
_symmetry.space_group_name_H-M   'P 1'
#
loop_
_entity.id
_entity.type
_entity.pdbx_description
1 polymer ?
#
loop_
_entity_poly.entity_id
_entity_poly.type
_entity_poly.pdbx_seq_one_letter_code
_entity_poly.pdbx_strand_id
1 'polypeptide(L)'
;MPDAIRFDEANHQIHVGGGVIGPVSPEMWNYRIGGTQVVVRWFSFRKRVPDVEWQTPLNDIVQETWPAEYTWQLLDLLNVLGLLVALEPDQERLLTAVAEGDLITMTDLQAAQVVPVPPSATKPPQVPKPSRPIPRGSGSQETLDFEA
;
A
#
# COMPACT_ATOMS: atom_id res chain seq x y z
N MET A 1 -6.61 -14.51 20.43
CA MET A 1 -6.88 -13.54 19.33
C MET A 1 -8.21 -12.81 19.54
N PRO A 2 -8.34 -11.54 19.12
CA PRO A 2 -9.61 -10.80 19.14
C PRO A 2 -10.56 -11.23 18.01
N ASP A 3 -11.87 -11.15 18.27
CA ASP A 3 -12.92 -11.46 17.29
C ASP A 3 -13.31 -10.25 16.43
N ALA A 4 -13.25 -9.07 17.03
CA ALA A 4 -13.73 -7.83 16.44
C ALA A 4 -12.80 -6.66 16.79
N ILE A 5 -12.82 -5.68 15.89
CA ILE A 5 -12.28 -4.34 16.09
C ILE A 5 -13.46 -3.38 16.04
N ARG A 6 -13.54 -2.46 17.00
CA ARG A 6 -14.62 -1.48 17.07
C ARG A 6 -14.06 -0.09 17.29
N PHE A 7 -14.74 0.90 16.72
CA PHE A 7 -14.46 2.30 16.96
C PHE A 7 -15.52 2.88 17.89
N ASP A 8 -15.08 3.54 18.95
CA ASP A 8 -15.88 4.36 19.83
C ASP A 8 -15.70 5.82 19.39
N GLU A 9 -16.71 6.34 18.70
CA GLU A 9 -16.74 7.70 18.17
C GLU A 9 -16.85 8.74 19.28
N ALA A 10 -17.43 8.42 20.44
CA ALA A 10 -17.55 9.39 21.53
C ALA A 10 -16.19 9.66 22.19
N ASN A 11 -15.33 8.63 22.26
CA ASN A 11 -14.03 8.72 22.91
C ASN A 11 -12.86 8.81 21.93
N HIS A 12 -13.12 8.75 20.61
CA HIS A 12 -12.10 8.68 19.57
C HIS A 12 -11.11 7.51 19.82
N GLN A 13 -11.65 6.32 20.06
CA GLN A 13 -10.88 5.14 20.47
C GLN A 13 -11.18 3.93 19.61
N ILE A 14 -10.14 3.17 19.27
CA ILE A 14 -10.26 1.83 18.70
C ILE A 14 -10.10 0.81 19.83
N HIS A 15 -11.00 -0.16 19.90
CA HIS A 15 -10.88 -1.30 20.79
C HIS A 15 -10.61 -2.58 20.00
N VAL A 16 -9.60 -3.34 20.47
CA VAL A 16 -9.19 -4.62 19.90
C VAL A 16 -9.00 -5.61 21.04
N GLY A 17 -9.87 -6.61 21.13
CA GLY A 17 -9.88 -7.53 22.28
C GLY A 17 -10.06 -6.77 23.59
N GLY A 18 -9.12 -6.92 24.53
CA GLY A 18 -9.08 -6.15 25.79
C GLY A 18 -8.30 -4.83 25.72
N GLY A 19 -7.67 -4.52 24.59
CA GLY A 19 -6.85 -3.32 24.40
C GLY A 19 -7.64 -2.14 23.85
N VAL A 20 -7.14 -0.93 24.11
CA VAL A 20 -7.70 0.34 23.65
C VAL A 20 -6.58 1.21 23.07
N ILE A 21 -6.84 1.84 21.93
CA ILE A 21 -5.92 2.73 21.23
C ILE A 21 -6.63 4.06 20.98
N GLY A 22 -6.01 5.16 21.38
CA GLY A 22 -6.52 6.51 21.15
C GLY A 22 -5.45 7.58 21.41
N PRO A 23 -5.64 8.82 20.91
CA PRO A 23 -6.79 9.27 20.13
C PRO A 23 -6.73 8.81 18.65
N VAL A 24 -7.87 8.39 18.10
CA VAL A 24 -8.04 8.06 16.68
C VAL A 24 -9.22 8.86 16.13
N SER A 25 -8.97 9.71 15.14
CA SER A 25 -10.01 10.51 14.50
C SER A 25 -10.96 9.64 13.65
N PRO A 26 -12.23 10.06 13.48
CA PRO A 26 -13.17 9.36 12.61
C PRO A 26 -12.67 9.20 11.17
N GLU A 27 -11.92 10.17 10.64
CA GLU A 27 -11.36 10.14 9.29
C GLU A 27 -10.32 9.02 9.13
N MET A 28 -9.42 8.85 10.11
CA MET A 28 -8.46 7.74 10.11
C MET A 28 -9.17 6.38 10.18
N TRP A 29 -10.19 6.26 11.03
CA TRP A 29 -10.99 5.03 11.12
C TRP A 29 -11.71 4.72 9.81
N ASN A 30 -12.39 5.73 9.24
CA ASN A 30 -13.23 5.60 8.06
C ASN A 30 -12.45 5.71 6.74
N TYR A 31 -11.12 5.75 6.77
CA TYR A 31 -10.31 5.89 5.56
C TYR A 31 -10.54 4.73 4.59
N ARG A 32 -10.80 5.05 3.31
CA ARG A 32 -11.15 4.07 2.27
C ARG A 32 -10.28 4.17 1.04
N ILE A 33 -9.92 3.02 0.48
CA ILE A 33 -9.30 2.89 -0.84
C ILE A 33 -10.14 1.92 -1.67
N GLY A 34 -10.58 2.34 -2.85
CA GLY A 34 -11.40 1.49 -3.73
C GLY A 34 -12.66 0.96 -3.05
N GLY A 35 -13.30 1.77 -2.19
CA GLY A 35 -14.48 1.37 -1.43
C GLY A 35 -14.21 0.40 -0.27
N THR A 36 -12.96 0.07 0.05
CA THR A 36 -12.59 -0.78 1.20
C THR A 36 -12.07 0.08 2.35
N GLN A 37 -12.61 -0.10 3.56
CA GLN A 37 -12.11 0.56 4.76
C GLN A 37 -10.80 -0.08 5.23
N VAL A 38 -9.73 0.70 5.28
CA VAL A 38 -8.35 0.18 5.39
C VAL A 38 -8.12 -0.49 6.74
N VAL A 39 -8.51 0.15 7.85
CA VAL A 39 -8.30 -0.41 9.20
C VAL A 39 -9.07 -1.71 9.40
N VAL A 40 -10.34 -1.75 8.98
CA VAL A 40 -11.19 -2.96 9.06
C VAL A 40 -10.61 -4.08 8.21
N ARG A 41 -10.18 -3.78 6.98
CA ARG A 41 -9.57 -4.77 6.10
C ARG A 41 -8.23 -5.28 6.64
N TRP A 42 -7.40 -4.41 7.21
CA TRP A 42 -6.14 -4.83 7.83
C TRP A 42 -6.39 -5.79 9.01
N PHE A 43 -7.42 -5.51 9.81
CA PHE A 43 -7.81 -6.37 10.95
C PHE A 43 -8.45 -7.69 10.51
N SER A 44 -9.17 -7.72 9.39
CA SER A 44 -9.87 -8.93 8.92
C SER A 44 -8.93 -10.11 8.65
N PHE A 45 -7.66 -9.84 8.35
CA PHE A 45 -6.61 -10.85 8.18
C PHE A 45 -5.97 -11.33 9.49
N ARG A 46 -6.22 -10.63 10.61
CA ARG A 46 -5.53 -10.81 11.90
C ARG A 46 -6.47 -11.16 13.06
N LYS A 47 -7.77 -11.23 12.80
CA LYS A 47 -8.76 -11.66 13.79
C LYS A 47 -8.74 -13.18 13.96
N ARG A 48 -9.36 -13.68 15.05
CA ARG A 48 -9.35 -15.11 15.42
C ARG A 48 -9.74 -16.05 14.28
N VAL A 49 -10.72 -15.65 13.46
CA VAL A 49 -11.13 -16.37 12.25
C VAL A 49 -10.97 -15.41 11.07
N PRO A 50 -9.84 -15.45 10.33
CA PRO A 50 -9.60 -14.49 9.25
C PRO A 50 -10.66 -14.55 8.14
N ASP A 51 -11.02 -13.39 7.59
CA ASP A 51 -11.95 -13.27 6.45
C ASP A 51 -11.21 -13.53 5.13
N VAL A 52 -10.67 -14.74 4.97
CA VAL A 52 -9.95 -15.17 3.76
C VAL A 52 -10.59 -16.42 3.19
N GLU A 53 -10.50 -16.61 1.88
CA GLU A 53 -10.82 -17.89 1.26
C GLU A 53 -9.65 -18.85 1.49
N TRP A 54 -9.94 -20.04 2.02
CA TRP A 54 -8.93 -21.01 2.41
C TRP A 54 -8.60 -21.89 1.21
N GLN A 55 -7.47 -21.61 0.56
CA GLN A 55 -7.11 -22.26 -0.71
C GLN A 55 -6.00 -23.29 -0.57
N THR A 56 -5.20 -23.24 0.51
CA THR A 56 -4.05 -24.13 0.69
C THR A 56 -3.85 -24.49 2.18
N PRO A 57 -3.16 -25.61 2.50
CA PRO A 57 -2.80 -25.97 3.87
C PRO A 57 -1.95 -24.94 4.61
N LEU A 58 -1.32 -24.00 3.89
CA LEU A 58 -0.59 -22.89 4.50
C LEU A 58 -1.54 -21.94 5.25
N ASN A 59 -2.81 -21.88 4.86
CA ASN A 59 -3.82 -21.02 5.50
C ASN A 59 -4.19 -21.52 6.90
N ASP A 60 -3.90 -22.79 7.22
CA ASP A 60 -4.09 -23.37 8.57
C ASP A 60 -3.07 -22.83 9.58
N ILE A 61 -1.99 -22.20 9.11
CA ILE A 61 -0.97 -21.58 9.96
C ILE A 61 -1.41 -20.15 10.29
N VAL A 62 -2.17 -20.02 11.38
CA VAL A 62 -2.62 -18.74 11.94
C VAL A 62 -2.00 -18.48 13.31
N GLN A 63 -1.89 -17.20 13.66
CA GLN A 63 -1.43 -16.79 14.99
C GLN A 63 -2.52 -17.09 16.04
N GLU A 64 -2.14 -17.72 17.15
CA GLU A 64 -3.08 -18.10 18.21
C GLU A 64 -3.35 -16.96 19.21
N THR A 65 -2.35 -16.10 19.40
CA THR A 65 -2.39 -14.96 20.33
C THR A 65 -2.17 -13.65 19.59
N TRP A 66 -2.56 -12.53 20.19
CA TRP A 66 -2.31 -11.21 19.61
C TRP A 66 -0.88 -10.77 19.98
N PRO A 67 0.07 -10.82 19.03
CA PRO A 67 1.46 -10.45 19.31
C PRO A 67 1.57 -8.92 19.45
N ALA A 68 2.56 -8.44 20.20
CA ALA A 68 2.79 -7.00 20.37
C ALA A 68 3.05 -6.29 19.03
N GLU A 69 3.68 -7.00 18.09
CA GLU A 69 3.95 -6.60 16.72
C GLU A 69 2.68 -6.19 15.96
N TYR A 70 1.53 -6.80 16.23
CA TYR A 70 0.26 -6.39 15.60
C TYR A 70 -0.23 -5.04 16.13
N THR A 71 -0.02 -4.78 17.42
CA THR A 71 -0.31 -3.45 17.97
C THR A 71 0.60 -2.40 17.33
N TRP A 72 1.90 -2.67 17.19
CA TRP A 72 2.83 -1.75 16.53
C TRP A 72 2.45 -1.48 15.07
N GLN A 73 2.14 -2.53 14.30
CA GLN A 73 1.66 -2.40 12.93
C GLN A 73 0.36 -1.60 12.82
N LEU A 74 -0.57 -1.76 13.78
CA LEU A 74 -1.81 -0.98 13.81
C LEU A 74 -1.53 0.50 14.10
N LEU A 75 -0.62 0.80 15.04
CA LEU A 75 -0.21 2.17 15.33
C LEU A 75 0.46 2.82 14.11
N ASP A 76 1.37 2.12 13.44
CA ASP A 76 2.01 2.59 12.21
C ASP A 76 1.00 2.84 11.10
N LEU A 77 0.05 1.92 10.92
CA LEU A 77 -1.04 2.10 9.96
C LEU A 77 -1.84 3.38 10.27
N LEU A 78 -2.27 3.55 11.53
CA LEU A 78 -3.04 4.72 11.94
C LEU A 78 -2.25 6.02 11.74
N ASN A 79 -0.95 6.03 12.02
CA ASN A 79 -0.07 7.18 11.76
C ASN A 79 -0.03 7.54 10.28
N VAL A 80 0.16 6.55 9.40
CA VAL A 80 0.14 6.77 7.95
C VAL A 80 -1.21 7.30 7.49
N LEU A 81 -2.32 6.72 7.97
CA LEU A 81 -3.67 7.20 7.64
C LEU A 81 -3.89 8.64 8.13
N GLY A 82 -3.41 8.98 9.31
CA GLY A 82 -3.47 10.36 9.83
C GLY A 82 -2.70 11.35 8.97
N LEU A 83 -1.51 10.97 8.50
CA LEU A 83 -0.72 11.79 7.59
C LEU A 83 -1.41 11.95 6.22
N LEU A 84 -2.06 10.89 5.72
CA LEU A 84 -2.82 10.95 4.47
C LEU A 84 -4.02 11.89 4.61
N VAL A 85 -4.83 11.72 5.66
CA VAL A 85 -5.97 12.62 5.96
C VAL A 85 -5.52 14.07 6.06
N ALA A 86 -4.39 14.34 6.72
CA ALA A 86 -3.84 15.70 6.81
C ALA A 86 -3.44 16.30 5.45
N LEU A 87 -3.06 15.46 4.48
CA LEU A 87 -2.67 15.88 3.13
C LEU A 87 -3.85 16.01 2.15
N GLU A 88 -5.01 15.43 2.46
CA GLU A 88 -6.18 15.43 1.55
C GLU A 88 -6.56 16.83 1.04
N PRO A 89 -6.59 17.91 1.86
CA PRO A 89 -6.93 19.25 1.36
C PRO A 89 -5.92 19.80 0.36
N ASP A 90 -4.63 19.47 0.51
CA ASP A 90 -3.58 19.85 -0.43
C ASP A 90 -3.70 19.08 -1.74
N GLN A 91 -4.00 17.78 -1.65
CA GLN A 91 -4.21 16.90 -2.79
C GLN A 91 -5.42 17.32 -3.61
N GLU A 92 -6.54 17.63 -2.95
CA GLU A 92 -7.76 18.10 -3.62
C GLU A 92 -7.49 19.38 -4.39
N ARG A 93 -6.85 20.37 -3.75
CA ARG A 93 -6.50 21.64 -4.41
C ARG A 93 -5.61 21.44 -5.63
N LEU A 94 -4.60 20.57 -5.50
CA LEU A 94 -3.71 20.26 -6.61
C LEU A 94 -4.47 19.56 -7.74
N LEU A 95 -5.33 18.61 -7.41
CA LEU A 95 -6.14 17.89 -8.37
C LEU A 95 -7.09 18.83 -9.11
N THR A 96 -7.78 19.73 -8.40
CA THR A 96 -8.61 20.78 -9.00
C THR A 96 -7.79 21.65 -9.96
N ALA A 97 -6.64 22.15 -9.52
CA ALA A 97 -5.79 23.00 -10.36
C ALA A 97 -5.31 22.29 -11.63
N VAL A 98 -5.02 20.99 -11.56
CA VAL A 98 -4.64 20.18 -12.72
C VAL A 98 -5.85 19.91 -13.63
N ALA A 99 -7.02 19.61 -13.05
CA ALA A 99 -8.23 19.28 -13.79
C ALA A 99 -8.82 20.50 -14.52
N GLU A 100 -8.67 21.70 -13.97
CA GLU A 100 -9.10 22.97 -14.56
C GLU A 100 -8.02 23.61 -15.45
N GLY A 101 -6.82 23.03 -15.49
CA GLY A 101 -5.70 23.55 -16.28
C GLY A 101 -5.94 23.48 -17.78
N ASP A 102 -5.30 24.39 -18.51
CA ASP A 102 -5.38 24.43 -19.97
C ASP A 102 -4.92 23.12 -20.59
N LEU A 103 -5.74 22.58 -21.50
CA LEU A 103 -5.37 21.38 -22.26
C LEU A 103 -4.50 21.76 -23.44
N ILE A 104 -3.46 20.96 -23.67
CA ILE A 104 -2.62 21.10 -24.87
C ILE A 104 -3.45 20.71 -26.10
N THR A 105 -3.65 21.65 -27.01
CA THR A 105 -4.43 21.42 -28.22
C THR A 105 -3.58 20.84 -29.35
N MET A 106 -4.23 20.30 -30.39
CA MET A 106 -3.54 19.86 -31.59
C MET A 106 -2.76 21.01 -32.27
N THR A 107 -3.29 22.23 -32.21
CA THR A 107 -2.63 23.42 -32.75
C THR A 107 -1.35 23.74 -31.98
N ASP A 108 -1.35 23.59 -30.65
CA ASP A 108 -0.16 23.78 -29.82
C ASP A 108 0.93 22.76 -30.18
N LEU A 109 0.55 21.49 -30.39
CA LEU A 109 1.48 20.43 -30.81
C LEU A 109 2.07 20.68 -32.20
N GLN A 110 1.28 21.25 -33.13
CA GLN A 110 1.74 21.64 -34.47
C GLN A 110 2.69 22.83 -34.41
N ALA A 111 2.36 23.86 -33.62
CA ALA A 111 3.22 25.03 -33.42
C ALA A 111 4.55 24.65 -32.79
N ALA A 112 4.54 23.68 -31.87
CA ALA A 112 5.75 23.11 -31.24
C ALA A 112 6.48 22.08 -32.12
N GLN A 113 6.01 21.81 -33.35
CA GLN A 113 6.58 20.83 -34.28
C GLN A 113 6.71 19.40 -33.70
N VAL A 114 5.87 19.05 -32.73
CA VAL A 114 5.79 17.69 -32.17
C VAL A 114 5.10 16.75 -33.16
N VAL A 115 4.19 17.28 -33.98
CA VAL A 115 3.51 16.57 -35.07
C VAL A 115 3.91 17.16 -36.44
N PRO A 116 4.08 16.32 -37.49
CA PRO A 116 3.78 14.89 -37.53
C PRO A 116 4.80 14.03 -36.78
N VAL A 117 4.33 12.97 -36.12
CA VAL A 117 5.18 12.02 -35.39
C VAL A 117 6.19 11.40 -36.36
N PRO A 118 7.50 11.38 -36.03
CA PRO A 118 8.50 10.79 -36.91
C PRO A 118 8.26 9.29 -37.11
N PRO A 119 8.53 8.72 -38.30
CA PRO A 119 8.30 7.29 -38.59
C PRO A 119 9.07 6.31 -37.70
N SER A 120 10.10 6.76 -36.99
CA SER A 120 10.84 5.96 -36.01
C SER A 120 10.08 5.78 -34.70
N ALA A 121 9.25 6.76 -34.31
CA ALA A 121 8.48 6.77 -33.06
C ALA A 121 7.09 6.12 -33.21
N THR A 122 6.66 5.80 -34.43
CA THR A 122 5.44 5.01 -34.68
C THR A 122 5.67 3.50 -34.52
N LYS A 123 6.93 3.07 -34.43
CA LYS A 123 7.28 1.67 -34.16
C LYS A 123 7.25 1.40 -32.65
N PRO A 124 6.82 0.21 -32.20
CA PRO A 124 6.93 -0.17 -30.80
C PRO A 124 8.38 -0.03 -30.29
N PRO A 125 8.58 0.31 -29.01
CA PRO A 125 9.90 0.29 -28.40
C PRO A 125 10.54 -1.09 -28.60
N GLN A 126 11.77 -1.13 -29.10
CA GLN A 126 12.50 -2.40 -29.17
C GLN A 126 12.86 -2.83 -27.75
N VAL A 127 12.49 -4.06 -27.39
CA VAL A 127 12.93 -4.67 -26.13
C VAL A 127 14.47 -4.68 -26.13
N PRO A 128 15.13 -4.09 -25.11
CA PRO A 128 16.57 -4.15 -25.00
C PRO A 128 17.04 -5.60 -25.09
N LYS A 129 18.05 -5.87 -25.93
CA LYS A 129 18.62 -7.21 -26.01
C LYS A 129 19.07 -7.63 -24.61
N PRO A 130 18.73 -8.83 -24.14
CA PRO A 130 19.21 -9.29 -22.85
C PRO A 130 20.74 -9.24 -22.84
N SER A 131 21.29 -8.62 -21.79
CA SER A 131 22.72 -8.63 -21.51
C SER A 131 23.23 -10.07 -21.54
N ARG A 132 24.43 -10.30 -22.10
CA ARG A 132 25.05 -11.63 -22.10
C ARG A 132 24.94 -12.22 -20.68
N PRO A 133 24.49 -13.48 -20.52
CA PRO A 133 24.40 -14.10 -19.21
C PRO A 133 25.73 -13.94 -18.49
N ILE A 134 25.69 -13.42 -17.25
CA ILE A 134 26.86 -13.42 -16.38
C ILE A 134 27.30 -14.89 -16.27
N PRO A 135 28.57 -15.23 -16.58
CA PRO A 135 29.05 -16.59 -16.38
C PRO A 135 28.78 -16.94 -14.93
N ARG A 136 28.06 -18.04 -14.67
CA ARG A 136 27.90 -18.56 -13.32
C ARG A 136 29.30 -18.87 -12.79
N GLY A 137 29.83 -17.97 -11.98
CA GLY A 137 31.06 -18.19 -11.25
C GLY A 137 30.89 -19.47 -10.44
N SER A 138 31.84 -20.38 -10.57
CA SER A 138 32.03 -21.51 -9.68
C SER A 138 32.43 -20.97 -8.31
N GLY A 139 31.44 -20.45 -7.57
CA GLY A 139 31.60 -20.09 -6.18
C GLY A 139 31.62 -21.36 -5.36
N SER A 140 32.81 -21.84 -5.03
CA SER A 140 32.99 -22.69 -3.86
C SER A 140 32.42 -21.91 -2.67
N GLN A 141 31.33 -22.39 -2.09
CA GLN A 141 30.90 -21.93 -0.77
C GLN A 141 31.96 -22.41 0.22
N GLU A 142 32.88 -21.52 0.60
CA GLU A 142 33.67 -21.70 1.80
C GLU A 142 32.71 -21.51 2.98
N THR A 143 32.31 -22.61 3.61
CA THR A 143 31.65 -22.59 4.92
C THR A 143 32.66 -22.09 5.94
N LEU A 144 32.45 -20.87 6.43
CA LEU A 144 33.16 -20.37 7.60
C LEU A 144 32.48 -20.93 8.84
N ASP A 145 33.07 -21.99 9.40
CA ASP A 145 32.71 -22.53 10.70
C ASP A 145 33.13 -21.52 11.78
N PHE A 146 32.17 -21.05 12.57
CA PHE A 146 32.43 -20.32 13.81
C PHE A 146 32.31 -21.31 14.97
N GLU A 147 33.45 -21.70 15.57
CA GLU A 147 33.49 -22.35 16.88
C GLU A 147 33.20 -21.34 18.01
N ALA A 148 32.63 -21.87 19.09
CA ALA A 148 31.94 -21.19 20.20
C ALA A 148 32.85 -20.45 21.19
#